data_AF-A0A937P6R4-F1
#
_entry.id   AF-A0A937P6R4-F1
#
_cell.length_a   1.000
_cell.length_b   1.000
_cell.length_c   1.000
_cell.angle_alpha   90.00
_cell.angle_beta   90.00
_cell.angle_gamma   90.00
#
_symmetry.space_group_name_H-M   'P 1'
#
loop_
_entity.id
_entity.type
_entity.pdbx_description
1 polymer ?
#
loop_
_entity_poly.entity_id
_entity_poly.type
_entity_poly.pdbx_seq_one_letter_code
_entity_poly.pdbx_strand_id
1 'polypeptide(L)'
;MKQNGILFALLAFVWFAITGCGNNELDKDVEPLADAMCKFIEIQNNLKGAFEANDSLNIQKFSAEKHKMNIEITILNQEFQEKYGDLVMDQDFGKKFKRAMNKYMVDCPHISPEDREKMEAELNE
;
A
#
# COMPACT_ATOMS: atom_id res chain seq x y z
N MET A 1 -41.01 7.83 37.26
CA MET A 1 -39.97 6.82 36.99
C MET A 1 -40.01 6.53 35.49
N LYS A 2 -39.07 7.08 34.71
CA LYS A 2 -38.96 6.88 33.26
C LYS A 2 -37.56 6.33 32.99
N GLN A 3 -37.51 5.08 32.55
CA GLN A 3 -36.30 4.31 32.27
C GLN A 3 -35.65 4.78 30.96
N ASN A 4 -34.40 5.23 31.06
CA ASN A 4 -33.22 4.78 30.30
C ASN A 4 -33.41 4.34 28.82
N GLY A 5 -34.08 5.14 28.00
CA GLY A 5 -34.20 4.92 26.55
C GLY A 5 -33.11 5.59 25.69
N ILE A 6 -32.15 6.30 26.29
CA ILE A 6 -31.23 7.20 25.55
C ILE A 6 -29.83 6.61 25.35
N LEU A 7 -29.48 5.51 26.04
CA LEU A 7 -28.11 4.96 25.94
C LEU A 7 -27.86 4.11 24.68
N PHE A 8 -28.91 3.60 24.02
CA PHE A 8 -28.75 2.74 22.83
C PHE A 8 -28.72 3.50 21.50
N ALA A 9 -29.10 4.78 21.47
CA ALA A 9 -29.12 5.58 20.24
C ALA A 9 -27.73 6.12 19.84
N LEU A 10 -26.77 6.18 20.78
CA LEU A 10 -25.42 6.71 20.53
C LEU A 10 -24.44 5.70 19.91
N LEU A 11 -24.69 4.39 20.05
CA LEU A 11 -23.83 3.36 19.48
C LEU A 11 -24.12 3.09 17.98
N ALA A 12 -25.28 3.50 17.47
CA ALA A 12 -25.62 3.32 16.05
C ALA A 12 -25.06 4.44 15.14
N PHE A 13 -24.81 5.64 15.67
CA PHE A 13 -24.28 6.76 14.88
C PHE A 13 -22.76 6.70 14.69
N VAL A 14 -22.03 6.02 15.56
CA VAL A 14 -20.58 5.80 15.38
C VAL A 14 -20.32 4.78 14.27
N TRP A 15 -21.23 3.82 14.05
CA TRP A 15 -21.08 2.83 12.99
C TRP A 15 -21.28 3.42 11.58
N PHE A 16 -22.18 4.40 11.42
CA PHE A 16 -22.44 5.05 10.13
C PHE A 16 -21.51 6.23 9.81
N ALA A 17 -20.81 6.80 10.79
CA ALA A 17 -19.79 7.83 10.53
C ALA A 17 -18.50 7.26 9.92
N ILE A 18 -18.25 5.95 10.07
CA ILE A 18 -17.05 5.28 9.53
C ILE A 18 -17.24 4.86 8.06
N THR A 19 -18.48 4.67 7.60
CA THR A 19 -18.73 4.22 6.21
C THR A 19 -18.74 5.35 5.18
N GLY A 20 -18.74 6.62 5.60
CA GLY A 20 -18.85 7.79 4.72
C GLY A 20 -17.53 8.51 4.36
N CYS A 21 -16.42 8.24 5.07
CA CYS A 21 -15.12 8.89 4.84
C CYS A 21 -13.94 7.91 4.73
N GLY A 22 -14.19 6.59 4.64
CA GLY A 22 -13.14 5.57 4.76
C GLY A 22 -12.18 5.44 3.58
N ASN A 23 -12.53 5.90 2.36
CA ASN A 23 -11.65 5.73 1.19
C ASN A 23 -10.48 6.73 1.16
N ASN A 24 -10.65 7.95 1.67
CA ASN A 24 -9.61 8.97 1.60
C ASN A 24 -8.45 8.73 2.58
N GLU A 25 -8.68 8.01 3.67
CA GLU A 25 -7.63 7.72 4.66
C GLU A 25 -6.77 6.56 4.18
N LEU A 26 -7.39 5.49 3.69
CA LEU A 26 -6.68 4.36 3.09
C LEU A 26 -5.82 4.80 1.90
N ASP A 27 -6.36 5.62 0.99
CA ASP A 27 -5.61 6.14 -0.16
C ASP A 27 -4.35 6.92 0.29
N LYS A 28 -4.45 7.75 1.33
CA LYS A 28 -3.32 8.52 1.88
C LYS A 28 -2.24 7.65 2.50
N ASP A 29 -2.63 6.55 3.15
CA ASP A 29 -1.68 5.63 3.78
C ASP A 29 -1.06 4.66 2.77
N VAL A 30 -1.77 4.39 1.68
CA VAL A 30 -1.32 3.53 0.58
C VAL A 30 -0.35 4.23 -0.36
N GLU A 31 -0.54 5.52 -0.63
CA GLU A 31 0.34 6.31 -1.49
C GLU A 31 1.85 6.19 -1.14
N PRO A 32 2.31 6.43 0.10
CA PRO A 32 3.72 6.29 0.45
C PRO A 32 4.23 4.84 0.34
N LEU A 33 3.36 3.85 0.56
CA LEU A 33 3.71 2.44 0.38
C LEU A 33 3.91 2.10 -1.10
N ALA A 34 3.01 2.57 -1.97
CA ALA A 34 3.11 2.40 -3.42
C ALA A 34 4.36 3.10 -3.98
N ASP A 35 4.66 4.31 -3.53
CA ASP A 35 5.88 5.05 -3.91
C ASP A 35 7.16 4.30 -3.50
N ALA A 36 7.20 3.78 -2.28
CA ALA A 36 8.33 2.99 -1.78
C ALA A 36 8.50 1.70 -2.60
N MET A 37 7.40 1.03 -2.94
CA MET A 37 7.42 -0.16 -3.81
C MET A 37 7.91 0.17 -5.23
N CYS A 38 7.47 1.29 -5.80
CA CYS A 38 7.94 1.72 -7.13
C CYS A 38 9.45 1.98 -7.15
N LYS A 39 9.97 2.71 -6.16
CA LYS A 39 11.42 2.93 -5.98
C LYS A 39 12.18 1.63 -5.76
N PHE A 40 11.60 0.70 -5.01
CA PHE A 40 12.22 -0.61 -4.80
C PHE A 40 12.35 -1.40 -6.10
N ILE A 41 11.33 -1.38 -6.96
CA ILE A 41 11.39 -2.00 -8.29
C ILE A 41 12.47 -1.34 -9.16
N GLU A 42 12.57 0.00 -9.14
CA GLU A 42 13.63 0.73 -9.81
C GLU A 42 15.03 0.26 -9.38
N ILE A 43 15.27 0.21 -8.06
CA ILE A 43 16.55 -0.24 -7.50
C ILE A 43 16.84 -1.68 -7.90
N GLN A 44 15.83 -2.57 -7.91
CA GLN A 44 16.01 -3.95 -8.36
C GLN A 44 16.40 -4.04 -9.84
N ASN A 45 15.73 -3.27 -10.70
CA ASN A 45 16.03 -3.24 -12.13
C ASN A 45 17.44 -2.68 -12.37
N ASN A 46 17.83 -1.60 -11.67
CA ASN A 46 19.16 -1.01 -11.75
C ASN A 46 20.24 -1.97 -11.23
N LEU A 47 19.99 -2.67 -10.12
CA LEU A 47 20.89 -3.68 -9.58
C LEU A 47 21.08 -4.85 -10.55
N LYS A 48 20.00 -5.33 -11.18
CA LYS A 48 20.06 -6.36 -12.21
C LYS A 48 20.90 -5.91 -13.41
N GLY A 49 20.65 -4.70 -13.92
CA GLY A 49 21.46 -4.14 -15.00
C GLY A 49 22.93 -3.98 -14.65
N ALA A 50 23.25 -3.59 -13.41
CA ALA A 50 24.63 -3.48 -12.94
C ALA A 50 25.32 -4.85 -12.86
N PHE A 51 24.62 -5.91 -12.43
CA PHE A 51 25.13 -7.28 -12.45
C PHE A 51 25.40 -7.77 -13.88
N GLU A 52 24.47 -7.54 -14.81
CA GLU A 52 24.60 -7.91 -16.22
C GLU A 52 25.79 -7.18 -16.89
N ALA A 53 26.05 -5.93 -16.49
CA ALA A 53 27.18 -5.14 -16.96
C ALA A 53 28.51 -5.40 -16.21
N ASN A 54 28.52 -6.25 -15.18
CA ASN A 54 29.65 -6.48 -14.28
C ASN A 54 30.20 -5.17 -13.65
N ASP A 55 29.32 -4.21 -13.36
CA ASP A 55 29.66 -2.91 -12.79
C ASP A 55 29.69 -2.98 -11.25
N SER A 56 30.85 -3.38 -10.72
CA SER A 56 31.06 -3.57 -9.28
C SER A 56 30.76 -2.34 -8.40
N LEU A 57 30.89 -1.13 -8.95
CA LEU A 57 30.63 0.10 -8.20
C LEU A 57 29.13 0.32 -8.05
N ASN A 58 28.39 0.18 -9.15
CA ASN A 58 26.93 0.31 -9.11
C ASN A 58 26.25 -0.87 -8.40
N ILE A 59 26.81 -2.08 -8.47
CA ILE A 59 26.33 -3.23 -7.67
C ILE A 59 26.36 -2.90 -6.18
N GLN A 60 27.47 -2.35 -5.67
CA GLN A 60 27.58 -1.98 -4.26
C GLN A 60 26.62 -0.85 -3.88
N LYS A 61 26.55 0.19 -4.71
CA LYS A 61 25.64 1.31 -4.51
C LYS A 61 24.18 0.85 -4.42
N PHE A 62 23.69 0.14 -5.44
CA PHE A 62 22.29 -0.31 -5.47
C PHE A 62 21.99 -1.37 -4.41
N SER A 63 22.98 -2.16 -3.99
CA SER A 63 22.80 -3.08 -2.85
C SER A 63 22.58 -2.34 -1.53
N ALA A 64 23.32 -1.26 -1.29
CA ALA A 64 23.13 -0.42 -0.11
C ALA A 64 21.79 0.33 -0.14
N GLU A 65 21.42 0.90 -1.30
CA GLU A 65 20.11 1.53 -1.50
C GLU A 65 18.96 0.55 -1.28
N LYS A 66 19.07 -0.67 -1.82
CA LYS A 66 18.10 -1.75 -1.60
C LYS A 66 17.95 -2.10 -0.12
N HIS A 67 19.06 -2.16 0.62
CA HIS A 67 19.01 -2.43 2.06
C HIS A 67 18.28 -1.33 2.82
N LYS A 68 18.58 -0.05 2.55
CA LYS A 68 17.87 1.08 3.15
C LYS A 68 16.37 1.05 2.82
N MET A 69 16.03 0.77 1.56
CA MET A 69 14.64 0.68 1.11
C MET A 69 13.87 -0.46 1.79
N ASN A 70 14.51 -1.63 2.01
CA ASN A 70 13.89 -2.71 2.77
C ASN A 70 13.54 -2.30 4.20
N ILE A 71 14.38 -1.48 4.84
CA ILE A 71 14.09 -0.94 6.18
C ILE A 71 12.88 0.00 6.11
N GLU A 72 12.86 0.94 5.15
CA GLU A 72 11.75 1.89 4.98
C GLU A 72 10.42 1.18 4.71
N ILE A 73 10.39 0.21 3.78
CA ILE A 73 9.20 -0.60 3.50
C ILE A 73 8.77 -1.41 4.73
N THR A 74 9.72 -1.93 5.52
CA THR A 74 9.39 -2.65 6.76
C THR A 74 8.70 -1.74 7.77
N ILE A 75 9.18 -0.51 7.94
CA ILE A 75 8.56 0.50 8.83
C ILE A 75 7.15 0.85 8.33
N LEU A 76 7.00 1.18 7.05
CA LEU A 76 5.70 1.50 6.46
C LEU A 76 4.70 0.34 6.60
N ASN A 77 5.17 -0.90 6.40
CA ASN A 77 4.33 -2.09 6.61
C ASN A 77 3.94 -2.26 8.07
N GLN A 78 4.84 -1.98 9.03
CA GLN A 78 4.52 -2.03 10.45
C GLN A 78 3.46 -1.00 10.82
N GLU A 79 3.63 0.25 10.39
CA GLU A 79 2.65 1.33 10.61
C GLU A 79 1.29 0.98 10.00
N PHE A 80 1.29 0.41 8.79
CA PHE A 80 0.06 -0.05 8.13
C PHE A 80 -0.60 -1.21 8.90
N GLN A 81 0.18 -2.18 9.39
CA GLN A 81 -0.33 -3.31 10.18
C GLN A 81 -0.85 -2.87 11.56
N GLU A 82 -0.22 -1.88 12.21
CA GLU A 82 -0.74 -1.33 13.47
C GLU A 82 -2.10 -0.67 13.27
N LYS A 83 -2.31 -0.01 12.12
CA LYS A 83 -3.55 0.69 11.81
C LYS A 83 -4.66 -0.22 11.28
N TYR A 84 -4.30 -1.21 10.47
CA TYR A 84 -5.24 -2.03 9.69
C TYR A 84 -5.14 -3.53 9.97
N GLY A 85 -4.29 -3.97 10.89
CA GLY A 85 -4.01 -5.38 11.19
C GLY A 85 -5.26 -6.20 11.50
N ASP A 86 -6.21 -5.62 12.23
CA ASP A 86 -7.49 -6.28 12.55
C ASP A 86 -8.39 -6.45 11.30
N LEU A 87 -8.19 -5.63 10.27
CA LEU A 87 -8.90 -5.70 8.99
C LEU A 87 -8.23 -6.64 7.98
N VAL A 88 -7.06 -7.22 8.30
CA VAL A 88 -6.34 -8.14 7.39
C VAL A 88 -7.14 -9.41 7.11
N MET A 89 -8.03 -9.80 8.04
CA MET A 89 -8.93 -10.93 7.87
C MET A 89 -10.20 -10.57 7.08
N ASP A 90 -10.43 -9.29 6.78
CA ASP A 90 -11.59 -8.80 6.04
C ASP A 90 -11.31 -8.82 4.53
N GLN A 91 -12.08 -9.64 3.80
CA GLN A 91 -11.92 -9.82 2.36
C GLN A 91 -12.23 -8.54 1.56
N ASP A 92 -13.16 -7.71 2.03
CA ASP A 92 -13.56 -6.48 1.35
C ASP A 92 -12.51 -5.37 1.57
N PHE A 93 -11.90 -5.32 2.75
CA PHE A 93 -10.75 -4.46 3.01
C PHE A 93 -9.57 -4.84 2.11
N GLY A 94 -9.26 -6.13 1.98
CA GLY A 94 -8.21 -6.60 1.08
C GLY A 94 -8.41 -6.16 -0.38
N LYS A 95 -9.66 -6.20 -0.87
CA LYS A 95 -10.00 -5.69 -2.22
C LYS A 95 -9.81 -4.17 -2.31
N LYS A 96 -10.25 -3.40 -1.31
CA LYS A 96 -10.08 -1.94 -1.29
C LYS A 96 -8.61 -1.54 -1.25
N PHE A 97 -7.83 -2.19 -0.39
CA PHE A 97 -6.38 -1.98 -0.30
C PHE A 97 -5.71 -2.29 -1.64
N LYS A 98 -6.01 -3.44 -2.25
CA LYS A 98 -5.45 -3.80 -3.56
C LYS A 98 -5.80 -2.78 -4.63
N ARG A 99 -7.06 -2.33 -4.69
CA ARG A 99 -7.52 -1.31 -5.65
C ARG A 99 -6.79 0.02 -5.43
N ALA A 100 -6.62 0.43 -4.16
CA ALA A 100 -5.87 1.63 -3.81
C ALA A 100 -4.40 1.51 -4.23
N MET A 101 -3.74 0.39 -3.91
CA MET A 101 -2.35 0.13 -4.32
C MET A 101 -2.21 0.20 -5.84
N ASN A 102 -3.06 -0.51 -6.59
CA ASN A 102 -3.05 -0.51 -8.05
C ASN A 102 -3.22 0.91 -8.62
N LYS A 103 -4.09 1.73 -8.03
CA LYS A 103 -4.33 3.12 -8.48
C LYS A 103 -3.06 3.97 -8.44
N TYR A 104 -2.18 3.78 -7.45
CA TYR A 104 -0.92 4.51 -7.37
C TYR A 104 0.23 3.80 -8.12
N MET A 105 0.24 2.47 -8.09
CA MET A 105 1.27 1.65 -8.73
C MET A 105 1.18 1.64 -10.25
N VAL A 106 -0.01 1.82 -10.83
CA VAL A 106 -0.20 1.75 -12.29
C VAL A 106 0.66 2.79 -13.00
N ASP A 107 0.86 3.97 -12.43
CA ASP A 107 1.70 5.02 -13.02
C ASP A 107 3.21 4.82 -12.80
N CYS A 108 3.62 3.80 -12.02
CA CYS A 108 5.03 3.51 -11.78
C CYS A 108 5.75 3.15 -13.09
N PRO A 109 6.76 3.92 -13.55
CA PRO A 109 7.40 3.71 -14.84
C PRO A 109 8.23 2.42 -14.91
N HIS A 110 8.58 1.84 -13.76
CA HIS A 110 9.47 0.68 -13.65
C HIS A 110 8.73 -0.65 -13.54
N ILE A 111 7.40 -0.64 -13.46
CA ILE A 111 6.60 -1.86 -13.43
C ILE A 111 6.58 -2.53 -14.80
N SER A 112 6.48 -3.86 -14.83
CA SER A 112 6.41 -4.60 -16.09
C SER A 112 5.12 -4.27 -16.86
N PRO A 113 5.12 -4.32 -18.20
CA PRO A 113 3.89 -4.12 -18.98
C PRO A 113 2.77 -5.11 -18.61
N GLU A 114 3.12 -6.36 -18.30
CA GLU A 114 2.15 -7.40 -17.92
C GLU A 114 1.50 -7.07 -16.57
N ASP A 115 2.29 -6.64 -15.58
CA ASP A 115 1.75 -6.27 -14.27
C ASP A 115 0.90 -4.99 -14.37
N ARG A 116 1.31 -4.02 -15.19
CA ARG A 116 0.52 -2.83 -15.49
C ARG A 116 -0.84 -3.19 -16.08
N GLU A 117 -0.87 -4.05 -17.10
CA GLU A 117 -2.11 -4.49 -17.75
C GLU A 117 -3.05 -5.18 -16.75
N LYS A 118 -2.53 -6.04 -15.88
CA LYS A 118 -3.30 -6.66 -14.80
C LYS A 118 -3.87 -5.62 -13.83
N MET A 119 -3.05 -4.64 -13.42
CA MET A 119 -3.50 -3.56 -12.52
C MET A 119 -4.60 -2.71 -13.17
N GLU A 120 -4.44 -2.35 -14.45
CA GLU A 120 -5.43 -1.60 -15.22
C GLU A 120 -6.74 -2.38 -15.39
N ALA A 121 -6.68 -3.68 -15.70
CA ALA A 121 -7.86 -4.53 -15.81
C ALA A 121 -8.66 -4.55 -14.49
N GLU A 122 -7.99 -4.75 -13.36
CA GLU A 122 -8.62 -4.79 -12.03
C GLU A 122 -9.19 -3.43 -11.59
N LEU A 123 -8.62 -2.32 -12.06
CA LEU A 123 -9.16 -0.97 -11.77
C LEU A 123 -10.45 -0.67 -12.55
N ASN A 124 -10.65 -1.35 -13.68
CA ASN A 124 -11.81 -1.18 -14.57
C ASN A 124 -12.96 -2.17 -14.27
N GLU A 125 -12.75 -3.15 -13.39
CA GLU A 125 -13.79 -4.01 -12.79
C GLU A 125 -14.56 -3.31 -11.64
#